data_AF-M5VHW9-F1
#
_entry.id   AF-M5VHW9-F1
#
_cell.length_a   1.000
_cell.length_b   1.000
_cell.length_c   1.000
_cell.angle_alpha   90.00
_cell.angle_beta   90.00
_cell.angle_gamma   90.00
#
_symmetry.space_group_name_H-M   'P 1'
#
loop_
_entity.id
_entity.type
_entity.pdbx_description
1 polymer ?
#
loop_
_entity_poly.entity_id
_entity_poly.type
_entity_poly.pdbx_seq_one_letter_code
_entity_poly.pdbx_strand_id
1 'polypeptide(L)'
;MSSSYLPATTDSIAHALERTFLRQRVEARLASLLMESKEYSEALSVLSGLIKEVRRLVDKLLLVDIDLMRSTVIVSHRLPLVFFVVSELKHRLPLAFIARKRPRRFVSRSSVV
;
A
#
# COMPACT_ATOMS: atom_id res chain seq x y z
N MET A 1 47.13 18.43 10.68
CA MET A 1 46.08 18.98 11.57
C MET A 1 45.01 19.61 10.69
N SER A 2 44.13 18.79 10.09
CA SER A 2 43.21 19.24 9.05
C SER A 2 41.91 18.43 9.15
N SER A 3 40.93 18.94 9.90
CA SER A 3 39.57 18.37 9.97
C SER A 3 38.56 19.36 10.55
N SER A 4 38.41 20.54 9.94
CA SER A 4 37.49 21.58 10.44
C SER A 4 36.67 22.30 9.35
N TYR A 5 36.57 21.73 8.14
CA TYR A 5 35.65 22.20 7.09
C TYR A 5 34.73 21.04 6.74
N LEU A 6 33.50 20.97 7.26
CA LEU A 6 32.33 20.36 6.56
C LEU A 6 30.96 20.56 7.31
N PRO A 7 30.68 21.66 8.05
CA PRO A 7 29.33 21.85 8.62
C PRO A 7 28.26 22.09 7.53
N ALA A 8 28.61 22.76 6.41
CA ALA A 8 27.64 23.07 5.36
C ALA A 8 27.08 21.84 4.63
N THR A 9 27.88 20.79 4.49
CA THR A 9 27.46 19.52 3.87
C THR A 9 26.59 18.67 4.78
N THR A 10 26.82 18.69 6.10
CA THR A 10 25.99 17.94 7.04
C THR A 10 24.57 18.49 7.11
N ASP A 11 24.43 19.81 7.06
CA ASP A 11 23.13 20.48 7.10
C ASP A 11 22.31 20.17 5.84
N SER A 12 22.94 20.18 4.67
CA SER A 12 22.28 19.79 3.41
C SER A 12 21.82 18.33 3.40
N ILE A 13 22.60 17.41 3.98
CA ILE A 13 22.22 16.00 4.08
C ILE A 13 21.08 15.83 5.10
N ALA A 14 21.13 16.53 6.23
CA ALA A 14 20.07 16.51 7.24
C ALA A 14 18.73 17.00 6.67
N HIS A 15 18.73 18.12 5.95
CA HIS A 15 17.52 18.64 5.30
C HIS A 15 16.98 17.71 4.21
N ALA A 16 17.86 17.02 3.47
CA ALA A 16 17.44 16.04 2.47
C ALA A 16 16.74 14.84 3.13
N LEU A 17 17.30 14.33 4.24
CA LEU A 17 16.72 13.23 5.00
C LEU A 17 15.37 13.62 5.63
N GLU A 18 15.25 14.83 6.17
CA GLU A 18 14.01 15.35 6.74
C GLU A 18 12.87 15.40 5.71
N ARG A 19 13.16 15.84 4.48
CA ARG A 19 12.18 15.81 3.38
C ARG A 19 11.76 14.38 3.02
N THR A 20 12.68 13.42 3.03
CA THR A 20 12.34 12.03 2.73
C THR A 20 11.43 11.41 3.79
N PHE A 21 11.67 11.70 5.07
CA PHE A 21 10.82 11.24 6.17
C PHE A 21 9.43 11.86 6.09
N LEU A 22 9.34 13.16 5.81
CA LEU A 22 8.05 13.84 5.63
C LEU A 22 7.25 13.22 4.47
N ARG A 23 7.91 12.96 3.34
CA ARG A 23 7.28 12.31 2.19
C ARG A 23 6.71 10.93 2.55
N GLN A 24 7.47 10.10 3.27
CA GLN A 24 7.01 8.78 3.72
C GLN A 24 5.79 8.87 4.63
N ARG A 25 5.76 9.84 5.56
CA ARG A 25 4.58 10.06 6.43
C ARG A 25 3.35 10.50 5.64
N VAL A 26 3.53 11.35 4.63
CA VAL A 26 2.45 11.78 3.74
C VAL A 26 1.92 10.60 2.94
N GLU A 27 2.80 9.78 2.35
CA GLU A 27 2.39 8.60 1.57
C GLU A 27 1.72 7.53 2.46
N ALA A 28 2.17 7.35 3.71
CA ALA A 28 1.50 6.48 4.68
C ALA A 28 0.09 6.98 5.01
N ARG A 29 -0.08 8.30 5.21
CA ARG A 29 -1.39 8.89 5.44
C ARG A 29 -2.30 8.79 4.21
N LEU A 30 -1.73 8.93 3.01
CA LEU A 30 -2.44 8.68 1.76
C LEU A 30 -2.94 7.23 1.68
N ALA A 31 -2.11 6.26 2.05
CA ALA A 31 -2.53 4.85 2.08
C ALA A 31 -3.71 4.62 3.04
N SER A 32 -3.74 5.26 4.21
CA SER A 32 -4.89 5.20 5.12
C SER A 32 -6.17 5.78 4.51
N LEU A 33 -6.09 6.92 3.82
CA LEU A 33 -7.25 7.51 3.12
C LEU A 33 -7.73 6.62 1.96
N LEU A 34 -6.81 6.00 1.22
CA LEU A 34 -7.15 5.03 0.18
C LEU A 34 -7.86 3.80 0.75
N MET A 35 -7.51 3.37 1.97
CA MET A 35 -8.24 2.31 2.67
C MET A 35 -9.67 2.71 3.01
N GLU A 36 -9.90 3.94 3.48
CA GLU A 36 -11.23 4.47 3.78
C GLU A 36 -12.11 4.55 2.52
N SER A 37 -11.53 4.93 1.38
CA SER A 37 -12.19 4.98 0.08
C SER A 37 -12.44 3.60 -0.58
N LYS A 38 -12.01 2.49 0.06
CA LYS A 38 -12.07 1.10 -0.45
C LYS A 38 -11.20 0.83 -1.69
N GLU A 39 -10.25 1.71 -2.00
CA GLU A 39 -9.32 1.58 -3.12
C GLU A 39 -8.08 0.77 -2.76
N TYR A 40 -8.30 -0.52 -2.44
CA TYR A 40 -7.25 -1.39 -1.91
C TYR A 40 -6.11 -1.67 -2.89
N SER A 41 -6.34 -1.60 -4.20
CA SER A 41 -5.30 -1.85 -5.21
C SER A 41 -4.25 -0.73 -5.26
N GLU A 42 -4.69 0.53 -5.18
CA GLU A 42 -3.78 1.67 -5.12
C GLU A 42 -3.07 1.72 -3.77
N ALA A 43 -3.80 1.49 -2.68
CA ALA A 43 -3.22 1.42 -1.33
C ALA A 43 -2.07 0.40 -1.26
N LEU A 44 -2.26 -0.80 -1.83
CA LEU A 44 -1.20 -1.84 -1.88
C LEU A 44 0.00 -1.43 -2.73
N SER A 45 -0.22 -0.68 -3.83
CA SER A 45 0.85 -0.18 -4.69
C SER A 45 1.73 0.83 -3.95
N VAL A 46 1.08 1.80 -3.29
CA VAL A 46 1.73 2.84 -2.47
C VAL A 46 2.50 2.20 -1.31
N LEU A 47 1.85 1.32 -0.53
CA LEU A 47 2.49 0.60 0.58
C LEU A 47 3.70 -0.23 0.12
N SER A 48 3.62 -0.88 -1.04
CA SER A 48 4.72 -1.69 -1.58
C SER A 48 5.94 -0.86 -1.99
N GLY A 49 5.74 0.38 -2.43
CA GLY A 49 6.81 1.35 -2.67
C GLY A 49 7.46 1.81 -1.36
N LEU A 50 6.63 2.23 -0.40
CA LEU A 50 7.05 2.65 0.94
C LEU A 50 7.90 1.61 1.66
N ILE A 51 7.51 0.32 1.64
CA ILE A 51 8.27 -0.76 2.29
C ILE A 51 9.71 -0.83 1.77
N LYS A 52 9.92 -0.64 0.45
CA LYS A 52 11.27 -0.68 -0.15
C LYS A 52 12.11 0.51 0.28
N GLU A 53 11.50 1.68 0.41
CA GLU A 53 12.18 2.91 0.85
C GLU A 53 12.49 2.88 2.35
N VAL A 54 11.53 2.52 3.20
CA VAL A 54 11.67 2.48 4.67
C VAL A 54 12.62 1.36 5.12
N ARG A 55 12.64 0.22 4.41
CA ARG A 55 13.59 -0.87 4.69
C ARG A 55 15.06 -0.45 4.49
N ARG A 56 15.34 0.59 3.69
CA ARG A 56 16.70 1.14 3.52
C ARG A 56 17.10 2.10 4.64
N LEU A 57 16.13 2.73 5.31
CA LEU A 57 16.38 3.71 6.38
C LEU A 57 16.48 3.09 7.78
N VAL A 58 16.18 1.79 7.93
CA VAL A 58 16.26 1.04 9.22
C VAL A 58 15.37 1.65 10.32
N ASP A 59 14.34 2.42 9.94
CA ASP A 59 13.31 2.90 10.87
C ASP A 59 12.35 1.75 11.21
N LYS A 60 12.70 0.97 12.23
CA LYS A 60 11.97 -0.24 12.64
C LYS A 60 10.51 0.05 13.02
N LEU A 61 10.24 1.22 13.60
CA LEU A 61 8.91 1.59 14.08
C LEU A 61 7.94 1.84 12.91
N LEU A 62 8.36 2.66 11.93
CA LEU A 62 7.59 2.91 10.71
C LEU A 62 7.39 1.65 9.88
N LEU A 63 8.38 0.76 9.84
CA LEU A 63 8.26 -0.50 9.11
C LEU A 63 7.14 -1.39 9.70
N VAL A 64 7.07 -1.49 11.02
CA VAL A 64 6.01 -2.26 11.71
C VAL A 64 4.63 -1.68 11.41
N ASP A 65 4.48 -0.35 11.46
CA ASP A 65 3.20 0.30 11.13
C ASP A 65 2.78 0.03 9.67
N ILE A 66 3.72 0.12 8.73
CA ILE A 66 3.46 -0.14 7.31
C ILE A 66 3.10 -1.62 7.06
N ASP A 67 3.79 -2.55 7.70
CA ASP A 67 3.49 -3.98 7.59
C ASP A 67 2.14 -4.34 8.23
N LEU A 68 1.81 -3.70 9.36
CA LEU A 68 0.50 -3.81 9.98
C LEU A 68 -0.59 -3.29 9.03
N MET A 69 -0.43 -2.10 8.45
CA MET A 69 -1.33 -1.54 7.45
C MET A 69 -1.48 -2.45 6.23
N ARG A 70 -0.38 -3.04 5.74
CA ARG A 70 -0.44 -4.02 4.64
C ARG A 70 -1.29 -5.24 5.00
N SER A 71 -1.11 -5.78 6.21
CA SER A 71 -1.87 -6.95 6.67
C SER A 71 -3.37 -6.66 6.78
N THR A 72 -3.76 -5.49 7.28
CA THR A 72 -5.17 -5.08 7.41
C THR A 72 -5.83 -4.86 6.05
N VAL A 73 -5.09 -4.33 5.06
CA VAL A 73 -5.58 -4.22 3.66
C VAL A 73 -5.85 -5.59 3.05
N ILE A 74 -4.91 -6.53 3.18
CA ILE A 74 -5.06 -7.89 2.61
C ILE A 74 -6.25 -8.60 3.26
N VAL A 75 -6.38 -8.52 4.58
CA VAL A 75 -7.50 -9.11 5.30
C VAL A 75 -8.82 -8.45 4.87
N SER A 76 -8.90 -7.12 4.84
CA SER A 76 -10.11 -6.39 4.39
C SER A 76 -10.51 -6.74 2.95
N HIS A 77 -9.54 -6.95 2.06
CA HIS A 77 -9.79 -7.38 0.70
C HIS A 77 -10.27 -8.85 0.60
N ARG A 78 -9.78 -9.73 1.49
CA ARG A 78 -10.10 -11.17 1.49
C ARG A 78 -11.40 -11.50 2.24
N LEU A 79 -11.74 -10.76 3.29
CA LEU A 79 -12.95 -10.94 4.10
C LEU A 79 -14.26 -11.02 3.30
N PRO A 80 -14.55 -10.14 2.31
CA PRO A 80 -15.80 -10.24 1.54
C PRO A 80 -15.87 -11.52 0.70
N LEU A 81 -14.74 -12.06 0.25
CA LEU A 81 -14.69 -13.34 -0.48
C LEU A 81 -14.93 -14.52 0.46
N VAL A 82 -14.32 -14.51 1.65
CA VAL A 82 -14.51 -15.57 2.65
C VAL A 82 -15.95 -15.56 3.17
N PHE A 83 -16.50 -14.37 3.46
CA PHE A 83 -17.90 -14.23 3.85
C PHE A 83 -18.84 -14.75 2.75
N PHE A 84 -18.60 -14.39 1.49
CA PHE A 84 -19.37 -14.91 0.36
C PHE A 84 -19.33 -16.45 0.26
N VAL A 85 -18.15 -17.06 0.39
CA VAL A 85 -18.00 -18.53 0.35
C VAL A 85 -18.69 -19.19 1.55
N VAL A 86 -18.58 -18.62 2.74
CA VAL A 86 -19.24 -19.14 3.95
C VAL A 86 -20.77 -18.98 3.85
N SER A 87 -21.26 -17.88 3.26
CA SER A 87 -22.68 -17.67 2.97
C SER A 87 -23.22 -18.70 1.96
N GLU A 88 -22.47 -18.97 0.87
CA GLU A 88 -22.78 -20.02 -0.12
C GLU A 88 -22.79 -21.43 0.51
N LEU A 89 -21.89 -21.72 1.45
CA LEU A 89 -21.84 -23.02 2.13
C LEU A 89 -22.92 -23.20 3.19
N LYS A 90 -23.33 -22.12 3.88
CA LYS A 90 -24.35 -22.18 4.94
C LYS A 90 -25.77 -22.15 4.38
N HIS A 91 -25.98 -21.51 3.24
CA HIS A 91 -27.26 -21.52 2.54
C HIS A 91 -27.14 -22.37 1.28
N ARG A 92 -27.47 -23.65 1.38
CA ARG A 92 -27.78 -24.54 0.24
C ARG A 92 -29.07 -24.08 -0.46
N LEU A 93 -29.14 -22.79 -0.84
CA LEU A 93 -30.26 -22.12 -1.49
C LEU A 93 -29.79 -21.58 -2.84
N PRO A 94 -30.57 -21.77 -3.92
CA PRO A 94 -30.14 -21.57 -5.31
C PRO A 94 -30.16 -20.09 -5.67
N LEU A 95 -29.22 -19.30 -5.15
CA LEU A 95 -28.99 -17.90 -5.60
C LEU A 95 -27.83 -17.78 -6.58
N ALA A 96 -27.32 -18.93 -7.07
CA ALA A 96 -26.39 -19.05 -8.19
C ALA A 96 -26.90 -18.43 -9.52
N PHE A 97 -28.09 -17.82 -9.56
CA PHE A 97 -28.68 -17.29 -10.78
C PHE A 97 -28.34 -15.83 -11.10
N ILE A 98 -27.96 -14.97 -10.13
CA ILE A 98 -27.87 -13.51 -10.40
C ILE A 98 -26.44 -12.93 -10.39
N ALA A 99 -25.43 -13.60 -9.81
CA ALA A 99 -24.10 -13.01 -9.67
C ALA A 99 -23.05 -13.42 -10.74
N ARG A 100 -23.48 -14.02 -11.86
CA ARG A 100 -22.58 -14.35 -12.99
C ARG A 100 -22.41 -13.18 -13.97
N LYS A 101 -22.00 -12.01 -13.47
CA LYS A 101 -21.38 -10.95 -14.30
C LYS A 101 -20.26 -10.28 -13.51
N ARG A 102 -19.11 -10.95 -13.42
CA ARG A 102 -17.83 -10.23 -13.30
C ARG A 102 -17.43 -9.78 -14.70
N PRO A 103 -17.48 -8.49 -15.04
CA PRO A 103 -16.90 -8.03 -16.30
C PRO A 103 -15.38 -8.17 -16.17
N ARG A 104 -14.82 -9.16 -16.86
CA ARG A 104 -13.38 -9.16 -17.18
C ARG A 104 -13.13 -7.89 -18.00
N ARG A 105 -12.47 -6.89 -17.41
CA ARG A 105 -11.91 -5.76 -18.17
C ARG A 105 -10.97 -6.35 -19.23
N PHE A 106 -11.41 -6.29 -20.47
CA PHE A 106 -10.57 -6.49 -21.64
C PHE A 106 -9.52 -5.36 -21.63
N VAL A 107 -8.27 -5.71 -21.34
CA VAL A 107 -7.15 -4.82 -21.64
C VAL A 107 -6.87 -5.00 -23.14
N SER A 108 -7.36 -4.05 -23.93
CA SER A 108 -7.00 -3.91 -25.33
C SER A 108 -5.50 -3.66 -25.43
N ARG A 109 -4.78 -4.61 -26.01
CA ARG A 109 -3.45 -4.37 -26.57
C ARG A 109 -3.65 -3.71 -27.93
N SER A 110 -3.47 -2.40 -27.99
CA SER A 110 -3.01 -1.67 -29.18
C SER A 110 -1.50 -1.48 -28.99
N SER A 111 -0.60 -2.27 -29.59
CA SER A 111 -0.25 -2.26 -31.02
C SER A 111 -0.18 -0.82 -31.54
N VAL A 112 0.92 -0.14 -31.22
CA VAL A 112 1.34 1.09 -31.88
C VAL A 112 2.29 0.66 -33.00
N VAL A 113 1.84 0.91 -34.22
CA VAL A 113 2.63 0.96 -35.46
C VAL A 113 3.46 2.23 -35.45
#